data_AF-A0A9R1J155-F1
#
_entry.id   AF-A0A9R1J155-F1
#
_cell.length_a   1.000
_cell.length_b   1.000
_cell.length_c   1.000
_cell.angle_alpha   90.00
_cell.angle_beta   90.00
_cell.angle_gamma   90.00
#
_symmetry.space_group_name_H-M   'P 1'
#
loop_
_entity.id
_entity.type
_entity.pdbx_description
1 polymer ?
#
loop_
_entity_poly.entity_id
_entity_poly.type
_entity_poly.pdbx_seq_one_letter_code
_entity_poly.pdbx_strand_id
1 'polypeptide(L)'
;MGRPAMESSSEEELEDDFPGHEWITPQSSIRAAYQSQTEKGIRKTCSELLELKDAIENLCGNMQSKYHAFLRISEEVVEAEQELIELQKHVSAQGMLVQDLMSGVCRELDMWQKYSKEEHVVEKDFQSELNEILSVDTQDPKVIFLDEIDILLAEHKLEKALLALDTEEKKYMTTDGSGKESDAEISAYKTALFKRKSILEDQLVRYSEQPSLSITELRKSLSGLIKIGKGSVAHQVLLKTYGSRLHRDVEAFLPTCSVYTETYSATLSQLVFSAISKVLKESSTLFGDSPTNMNRIIQWAEYEIEAFARLVKENSPLPESVSALRSVCICIQTTLAHCSCLEAHGLKFSKLL
;
A
#
# COMPACT_ATOMS: atom_id res chain seq x y z
N MET A 1 64.04 75.59 49.79
CA MET A 1 63.07 76.71 49.71
C MET A 1 61.68 76.10 49.82
N GLY A 2 60.89 76.66 50.74
CA GLY A 2 59.81 75.96 51.40
C GLY A 2 58.52 75.91 50.61
N ARG A 3 57.68 74.95 51.00
CA ARG A 3 56.30 75.25 51.37
C ARG A 3 55.91 74.47 52.64
N PRO A 4 55.08 75.08 53.51
CA PRO A 4 54.82 74.69 54.89
C PRO A 4 53.56 73.81 54.97
N ALA A 5 53.36 73.07 56.07
CA ALA A 5 52.44 73.36 57.19
C ALA A 5 50.97 73.52 56.73
N MET A 6 50.04 72.65 57.13
CA MET A 6 49.42 72.50 58.47
C MET A 6 47.99 73.06 58.38
N GLU A 7 47.02 72.25 58.81
CA GLU A 7 45.70 72.55 59.43
C GLU A 7 44.75 71.36 59.15
N SER A 8 44.43 70.53 60.15
CA SER A 8 43.35 70.71 61.15
C SER A 8 41.98 70.57 60.48
N SER A 9 40.99 69.76 60.89
CA SER A 9 40.43 69.31 62.17
C SER A 9 39.47 68.13 61.77
N SER A 10 38.95 67.21 62.58
CA SER A 10 38.36 67.30 63.92
C SER A 10 38.06 65.89 64.44
N GLU A 11 38.07 65.78 65.77
CA GLU A 11 37.14 64.99 66.60
C GLU A 11 37.26 63.46 66.56
N GLU A 12 38.08 62.96 67.50
CA GLU A 12 37.75 61.75 68.26
C GLU A 12 36.60 62.08 69.23
N GLU A 13 35.41 61.56 68.97
CA GLU A 13 34.48 61.20 70.05
C GLU A 13 34.09 59.74 69.87
N LEU A 14 34.56 58.94 70.82
CA LEU A 14 34.10 57.60 71.09
C LEU A 14 32.68 57.72 71.67
N GLU A 15 31.66 57.31 70.93
CA GLU A 15 30.43 56.83 71.56
C GLU A 15 29.86 55.65 70.78
N ASP A 16 29.56 54.63 71.57
CA ASP A 16 29.21 53.26 71.26
C ASP A 16 27.84 53.18 70.57
N ASP A 17 27.81 52.70 69.33
CA ASP A 17 26.59 52.17 68.72
C ASP A 17 26.97 50.91 67.93
N PHE A 18 26.72 49.75 68.55
CA PHE A 18 26.85 48.44 67.92
C PHE A 18 25.81 48.32 66.79
N PRO A 19 26.24 47.95 65.57
CA PRO A 19 25.48 46.93 64.87
C PRO A 19 26.37 45.88 64.19
N GLY A 20 26.03 44.61 64.46
CA GLY A 20 25.77 43.62 63.43
C GLY A 20 26.90 43.16 62.51
N HIS A 21 27.19 41.85 62.63
CA HIS A 21 27.82 40.96 61.65
C HIS A 21 29.35 40.85 61.69
N GLU A 22 29.80 39.89 62.50
CA GLU A 22 31.03 39.13 62.23
C GLU A 22 30.93 38.53 60.82
N TRP A 23 31.53 39.19 59.83
CA TRP A 23 31.83 38.52 58.57
C TRP A 23 32.89 37.47 58.88
N ILE A 24 32.48 36.22 59.04
CA ILE A 24 33.37 35.07 59.05
C ILE A 24 34.15 35.14 57.74
N THR A 25 35.38 35.63 57.80
CA THR A 25 36.26 35.65 56.63
C THR A 25 36.55 34.18 56.33
N PRO A 26 36.16 33.65 55.16
CA PRO A 26 36.33 32.22 54.90
C PRO A 26 37.81 31.85 55.05
N GLN A 27 38.14 30.78 55.78
CA GLN A 27 39.53 30.31 55.93
C GLN A 27 40.23 30.05 54.58
N SER A 28 39.46 29.92 53.49
CA SER A 28 39.95 29.84 52.12
C SER A 28 40.63 31.13 51.63
N SER A 29 40.19 32.33 52.05
CA SER A 29 40.84 33.59 51.64
C SER A 29 42.16 33.81 52.36
N ILE A 30 42.24 33.42 53.64
CA ILE A 30 43.46 33.51 54.46
C ILE A 30 44.52 32.51 53.96
N ARG A 31 44.13 31.28 53.61
CA ARG A 31 45.05 30.29 53.02
C ARG A 31 45.54 30.68 51.62
N ALA A 32 44.73 31.38 50.82
CA ALA A 32 45.14 31.86 49.50
C ALA A 32 46.18 33.00 49.59
N ALA A 33 46.11 33.82 50.63
CA ALA A 33 47.02 34.95 50.88
C ALA A 33 48.41 34.51 51.35
N TYR A 34 48.53 33.41 52.12
CA TYR A 34 49.79 32.92 52.70
C TYR A 34 50.40 31.71 51.96
N GLN A 35 49.96 31.48 50.72
CA GLN A 35 50.40 30.33 49.95
C GLN A 35 51.73 30.60 49.23
N SER A 36 52.77 29.80 49.50
CA SER A 36 54.08 29.91 48.85
C SER A 36 53.96 29.75 47.32
N GLN A 37 54.74 30.51 46.56
CA GLN A 37 54.78 30.42 45.09
C GLN A 37 55.10 28.99 44.62
N THR A 38 55.89 28.25 45.41
CA THR A 38 56.19 26.83 45.17
C THR A 38 54.94 25.95 45.31
N GLU A 39 54.08 26.20 46.31
CA GLU A 39 52.85 25.42 46.52
C GLU A 39 51.83 25.68 45.40
N LYS A 40 51.71 26.93 44.95
CA LYS A 40 50.89 27.30 43.78
C LYS A 40 51.39 26.60 42.51
N GLY A 41 52.71 26.55 42.33
CA GLY A 41 53.36 25.82 41.24
C GLY A 41 53.04 24.32 41.27
N ILE A 42 53.23 23.67 42.42
CA ILE A 42 52.93 22.24 42.60
C ILE A 42 51.47 21.93 42.32
N ARG A 43 50.52 22.75 42.83
CA ARG A 43 49.10 22.55 42.57
C ARG A 43 48.76 22.69 41.08
N LYS A 44 49.32 23.70 40.42
CA LYS A 44 49.13 23.89 38.97
C LYS A 44 49.61 22.67 38.19
N THR A 45 50.79 22.17 38.49
CA THR A 45 51.32 20.94 37.84
C THR A 45 50.46 19.72 38.14
N CYS A 46 49.96 19.56 39.37
CA CYS A 46 49.04 18.46 39.70
C CYS A 46 47.72 18.57 38.92
N SER A 47 47.17 19.77 38.76
CA SER A 47 45.98 20.01 37.94
C SER A 47 46.22 19.68 36.47
N GLU A 48 47.33 20.14 35.88
CA GLU A 48 47.72 19.83 34.50
C GLU A 48 47.91 18.31 34.28
N LEU A 49 48.49 17.60 35.25
CA LEU A 49 48.61 16.14 35.20
C LEU A 49 47.26 15.43 35.25
N LEU A 50 46.30 15.98 35.99
CA LEU A 50 44.96 15.40 36.12
C LEU A 50 44.15 15.63 34.84
N GLU A 51 44.24 16.83 34.25
CA GLU A 51 43.66 17.12 32.93
C GLU A 51 44.27 16.22 31.83
N LEU A 52 45.59 15.99 31.87
CA LEU A 52 46.26 15.08 30.94
C LEU A 52 45.78 13.63 31.11
N LYS A 53 45.60 13.17 32.35
CA LYS A 53 45.05 11.84 32.64
C LYS A 53 43.66 11.68 32.03
N ASP A 54 42.78 12.65 32.26
CA ASP A 54 41.42 12.61 31.73
C ASP A 54 41.39 12.65 30.20
N ALA A 55 42.28 13.43 29.58
CA ALA A 55 42.44 13.46 28.12
C ALA A 55 42.88 12.10 27.55
N ILE A 56 43.80 11.40 28.23
CA ILE A 56 44.27 10.05 27.83
C ILE A 56 43.15 9.02 27.99
N GLU A 57 42.40 9.05 29.09
CA GLU A 57 41.28 8.14 29.34
C GLU A 57 40.18 8.33 28.28
N ASN A 58 39.85 9.57 27.94
CA ASN A 58 38.92 9.89 26.86
C ASN A 58 39.44 9.41 25.49
N LEU A 59 40.72 9.64 25.18
CA LEU A 59 41.34 9.15 23.95
C LEU A 59 41.27 7.62 23.85
N CYS A 60 41.57 6.91 24.94
CA CYS A 60 41.49 5.45 24.99
C CYS A 60 40.06 4.96 24.78
N GLY A 61 39.07 5.57 25.44
CA GLY A 61 37.65 5.24 25.26
C GLY A 61 37.16 5.52 23.84
N ASN A 62 37.57 6.62 23.24
CA ASN A 62 37.26 6.99 21.84
C ASN A 62 37.91 6.01 20.86
N MET A 63 39.16 5.59 21.09
CA MET A 63 39.84 4.61 20.26
C MET A 63 39.13 3.24 20.34
N GLN A 64 38.78 2.80 21.55
CA GLN A 64 38.08 1.53 21.75
C GLN A 64 36.69 1.53 21.09
N SER A 65 35.92 2.61 21.21
CA SER A 65 34.60 2.72 20.57
C SER A 65 34.70 2.74 19.05
N LYS A 66 35.67 3.48 18.49
CA LYS A 66 35.94 3.49 17.04
C LYS A 66 36.39 2.13 16.53
N TYR A 67 37.24 1.42 17.27
CA TYR A 67 37.68 0.08 16.92
C TYR A 67 36.52 -0.91 16.91
N HIS A 68 35.64 -0.87 17.92
CA HIS A 68 34.42 -1.69 17.92
C HIS A 68 33.45 -1.35 16.79
N ALA A 69 33.27 -0.06 16.48
CA ALA A 69 32.45 0.36 15.35
C ALA A 69 33.03 -0.15 14.02
N PHE A 70 34.36 -0.07 13.84
CA PHE A 70 35.04 -0.62 12.68
C PHE A 70 34.84 -2.14 12.57
N LEU A 71 34.99 -2.89 13.66
CA LEU A 71 34.76 -4.34 13.65
C LEU A 71 33.33 -4.70 13.24
N ARG A 72 32.33 -4.01 13.82
CA ARG A 72 30.93 -4.22 13.45
C ARG A 72 30.68 -3.94 11.97
N ILE A 73 31.15 -2.80 11.48
CA ILE A 73 31.01 -2.45 10.05
C ILE A 73 31.73 -3.48 9.16
N SER A 74 32.90 -3.98 9.58
CA SER A 74 33.61 -4.99 8.80
C SER A 74 32.87 -6.33 8.73
N GLU A 75 32.16 -6.72 9.79
CA GLU A 75 31.30 -7.91 9.82
C GLU A 75 30.08 -7.71 8.91
N GLU A 76 29.39 -6.57 9.02
CA GLU A 76 28.27 -6.20 8.15
C GLU A 76 28.68 -6.18 6.66
N VAL A 77 29.90 -5.76 6.33
CA VAL A 77 30.43 -5.78 4.96
C VAL A 77 30.63 -7.20 4.45
N VAL A 78 31.11 -8.12 5.30
CA VAL A 78 31.28 -9.54 4.92
C VAL A 78 29.92 -10.21 4.71
N GLU A 79 28.94 -9.92 5.56
CA GLU A 79 27.57 -10.40 5.39
C GLU A 79 26.96 -9.89 4.07
N ALA A 80 27.12 -8.59 3.78
CA ALA A 80 26.64 -8.00 2.53
C ALA A 80 27.33 -8.60 1.29
N GLU A 81 28.62 -8.95 1.37
CA GLU A 81 29.33 -9.64 0.29
C GLU A 81 28.73 -11.04 0.03
N GLN A 82 28.39 -11.77 1.09
CA GLN A 82 27.74 -13.08 0.97
C GLN A 82 26.34 -12.96 0.33
N GLU A 83 25.53 -11.98 0.74
CA GLU A 83 24.23 -11.69 0.11
C GLU A 83 24.38 -11.34 -1.38
N LEU A 84 25.42 -10.58 -1.74
CA LEU A 84 25.69 -10.22 -3.14
C LEU A 84 26.02 -11.45 -3.99
N ILE A 85 26.79 -12.39 -3.45
CA ILE A 85 27.09 -13.67 -4.11
C ILE A 85 25.81 -14.48 -4.32
N GLU A 86 24.91 -14.50 -3.35
CA GLU A 86 23.61 -15.18 -3.48
C GLU A 86 22.73 -14.52 -4.53
N LEU A 87 22.67 -13.19 -4.54
CA LEU A 87 21.94 -12.43 -5.56
C LEU A 87 22.49 -12.72 -6.96
N GLN A 88 23.81 -12.77 -7.13
CA GLN A 88 24.45 -13.12 -8.40
C GLN A 88 24.05 -14.53 -8.87
N LYS A 89 23.97 -15.51 -7.96
CA LYS A 89 23.49 -16.86 -8.28
C LYS A 89 22.04 -16.83 -8.75
N HIS A 90 21.16 -16.11 -8.05
CA HIS A 90 19.75 -15.97 -8.44
C HIS A 90 19.58 -15.31 -9.80
N VAL A 91 20.29 -14.21 -10.07
CA VAL A 91 20.27 -13.52 -11.38
C VAL A 91 20.77 -14.44 -12.49
N SER A 92 21.83 -15.21 -12.24
CA SER A 92 22.36 -16.18 -13.21
C SER A 92 21.35 -17.30 -13.51
N ALA A 93 20.70 -17.83 -12.47
CA ALA A 93 19.66 -18.85 -12.62
C ALA A 93 18.45 -18.33 -13.41
N GLN A 94 17.99 -17.10 -13.11
CA GLN A 94 16.93 -16.45 -13.88
C GLN A 94 17.36 -16.19 -15.34
N GLY A 95 18.61 -15.80 -15.57
CA GLY A 95 19.17 -15.64 -16.92
C GLY A 95 19.11 -16.92 -17.75
N MET A 96 19.45 -18.08 -17.14
CA MET A 96 19.31 -19.38 -17.80
C MET A 96 17.85 -19.68 -18.15
N LEU A 97 16.90 -19.45 -17.24
CA LEU A 97 15.48 -19.65 -17.51
C LEU A 97 14.95 -18.78 -18.66
N VAL A 98 15.37 -17.50 -18.71
CA VAL A 98 14.99 -16.59 -19.79
C VAL A 98 15.59 -17.06 -21.12
N GLN A 99 16.85 -17.51 -21.12
CA GLN A 99 17.48 -18.05 -22.32
C GLN A 99 16.79 -19.33 -22.80
N ASP A 100 16.45 -20.24 -21.89
CA ASP A 100 15.71 -21.46 -22.19
C ASP A 100 14.33 -21.13 -22.77
N LEU A 101 13.60 -20.18 -22.17
CA LEU A 101 12.32 -19.69 -22.68
C LEU A 101 12.46 -19.08 -24.08
N MET A 102 13.43 -18.19 -24.30
CA MET A 102 13.67 -17.59 -25.61
C MET A 102 13.97 -18.66 -26.65
N SER A 103 14.82 -19.64 -26.31
CA SER A 103 15.15 -20.74 -27.23
C SER A 103 13.95 -21.64 -27.53
N GLY A 104 13.10 -21.90 -26.53
CA GLY A 104 11.86 -22.67 -26.67
C GLY A 104 10.84 -21.94 -27.54
N VAL A 105 10.58 -20.66 -27.26
CA VAL A 105 9.65 -19.82 -28.03
C VAL A 105 10.14 -19.62 -29.46
N CYS A 106 11.43 -19.39 -29.69
CA CYS A 106 11.98 -19.28 -31.05
C CYS A 106 11.77 -20.59 -31.82
N ARG A 107 12.03 -21.75 -31.19
CA ARG A 107 11.81 -23.06 -31.81
C ARG A 107 10.33 -23.29 -32.15
N GLU A 108 9.43 -22.98 -31.22
CA GLU A 108 7.99 -23.11 -31.46
C GLU A 108 7.51 -22.18 -32.57
N LEU A 109 7.96 -20.93 -32.58
CA LEU A 109 7.65 -19.97 -33.64
C LEU A 109 8.16 -20.44 -35.00
N ASP A 110 9.38 -20.98 -35.07
CA ASP A 110 9.94 -21.56 -36.29
C ASP A 110 9.15 -22.78 -36.77
N MET A 111 8.63 -23.61 -35.85
CA MET A 111 7.73 -24.72 -36.21
C MET A 111 6.40 -24.20 -36.76
N TRP A 112 5.77 -23.25 -36.07
CA TRP A 112 4.51 -22.64 -36.51
C TRP A 112 4.64 -21.97 -37.87
N GLN A 113 5.77 -21.30 -38.14
CA GLN A 113 6.03 -20.68 -39.43
C GLN A 113 6.22 -21.72 -40.55
N LYS A 114 6.69 -22.93 -40.24
CA LYS A 114 6.76 -24.03 -41.21
C LYS A 114 5.37 -24.62 -41.47
N TYR A 115 4.60 -24.90 -40.43
CA TYR A 115 3.21 -25.39 -40.58
C TYR A 115 2.31 -24.40 -41.33
N SER A 116 2.41 -23.10 -41.04
CA SER A 116 1.66 -22.05 -41.75
C SER A 116 2.03 -21.95 -43.24
N LYS A 117 3.29 -22.23 -43.61
CA LYS A 117 3.71 -22.30 -45.01
C LYS A 117 3.24 -23.57 -45.73
N GLU A 118 3.04 -24.66 -45.00
CA GLU A 118 2.48 -25.92 -45.53
C GLU A 118 0.94 -25.86 -45.62
N GLU A 119 0.26 -25.19 -44.68
CA GLU A 119 -1.20 -24.99 -44.70
C GLU A 119 -1.68 -24.05 -45.81
N HIS A 120 -0.89 -23.05 -46.23
CA HIS A 120 -1.25 -22.17 -47.35
C HIS A 120 -1.41 -22.88 -48.71
N VAL A 121 -0.99 -24.15 -48.83
CA VAL A 121 -1.26 -24.99 -50.01
C VAL A 121 -2.64 -25.68 -49.93
N VAL A 122 -3.21 -25.84 -48.72
CA VAL A 122 -4.48 -26.55 -48.46
C VAL A 122 -5.62 -25.61 -48.08
N GLU A 123 -5.33 -24.37 -47.68
CA GLU A 123 -6.30 -23.38 -47.19
C GLU A 123 -7.37 -22.96 -48.21
N LYS A 124 -7.12 -23.20 -49.51
CA LYS A 124 -8.08 -22.92 -50.57
C LYS A 124 -9.27 -23.88 -50.59
N ASP A 125 -9.14 -25.06 -49.98
CA ASP A 125 -10.14 -26.12 -49.98
C ASP A 125 -11.06 -26.06 -48.73
N PHE A 126 -10.49 -25.72 -47.57
CA PHE A 126 -11.25 -25.59 -46.31
C PHE A 126 -12.22 -24.41 -46.28
N GLN A 127 -11.89 -23.29 -46.94
CA GLN A 127 -12.82 -22.16 -47.04
C GLN A 127 -14.00 -22.46 -47.98
N SER A 128 -13.83 -23.33 -48.98
CA SER A 128 -14.93 -23.81 -49.81
C SER A 128 -15.81 -24.81 -49.05
N GLU A 129 -15.23 -25.76 -48.31
CA GLU A 129 -15.99 -26.74 -47.53
C GLU A 129 -16.76 -26.11 -46.36
N LEU A 130 -16.19 -25.10 -45.68
CA LEU A 130 -16.93 -24.35 -44.65
C LEU A 130 -18.07 -23.53 -45.23
N ASN A 131 -17.89 -22.92 -46.41
CA ASN A 131 -18.96 -22.19 -47.09
C ASN A 131 -20.04 -23.12 -47.67
N GLU A 132 -19.71 -24.39 -47.94
CA GLU A 132 -20.65 -25.40 -48.42
C GLU A 132 -21.45 -26.03 -47.26
N ILE A 133 -20.85 -26.21 -46.08
CA ILE A 133 -21.57 -26.61 -44.85
C ILE A 133 -22.49 -25.47 -44.36
N LEU A 134 -22.06 -24.22 -44.54
CA LEU A 134 -22.82 -23.03 -44.21
C LEU A 134 -23.79 -22.59 -45.32
N SER A 135 -24.03 -23.36 -46.38
CA SER A 135 -24.94 -22.95 -47.45
C SER A 135 -26.37 -22.79 -46.92
N VAL A 136 -26.66 -21.53 -46.63
CA VAL A 136 -27.86 -20.92 -46.07
C VAL A 136 -29.03 -21.02 -47.03
N ASP A 137 -29.98 -21.91 -46.80
CA ASP A 137 -31.33 -21.69 -47.36
C ASP A 137 -32.51 -22.15 -46.47
N THR A 138 -32.24 -22.69 -45.28
CA THR A 138 -33.31 -23.18 -44.38
C THR A 138 -33.03 -23.06 -42.88
N GLN A 139 -32.08 -22.23 -42.43
CA GLN A 139 -31.87 -22.01 -40.99
C GLN A 139 -32.63 -20.77 -40.53
N ASP A 140 -33.39 -20.93 -39.45
CA ASP A 140 -34.08 -19.83 -38.76
C ASP A 140 -33.03 -18.78 -38.34
N PRO A 141 -33.21 -17.48 -38.68
CA PRO A 141 -32.28 -16.41 -38.29
C PRO A 141 -31.96 -16.38 -36.79
N LYS A 142 -32.87 -16.89 -35.95
CA LYS A 142 -32.65 -17.07 -34.51
C LYS A 142 -31.54 -18.08 -34.19
N VAL A 143 -31.50 -19.21 -34.91
CA VAL A 143 -30.48 -20.25 -34.70
C VAL A 143 -29.11 -19.72 -35.07
N ILE A 144 -29.01 -19.02 -36.21
CA ILE A 144 -27.77 -18.39 -36.67
C ILE A 144 -27.24 -17.38 -35.65
N PHE A 145 -28.12 -16.54 -35.08
CA PHE A 145 -27.72 -15.59 -34.04
C PHE A 145 -27.19 -16.28 -32.78
N LEU A 146 -27.85 -17.37 -32.33
CA LEU A 146 -27.41 -18.12 -31.16
C LEU A 146 -26.04 -18.77 -31.37
N ASP A 147 -25.78 -19.29 -32.58
CA ASP A 147 -24.48 -19.85 -32.96
C ASP A 147 -23.39 -18.76 -33.02
N GLU A 148 -23.72 -17.57 -33.53
CA GLU A 148 -22.80 -16.42 -33.52
C GLU A 148 -22.40 -16.04 -32.09
N ILE A 149 -23.36 -16.00 -31.16
CA ILE A 149 -23.07 -15.76 -29.74
C ILE A 149 -22.19 -16.86 -29.16
N ASP A 150 -22.45 -18.13 -29.46
CA ASP A 150 -21.62 -19.24 -28.96
C ASP A 150 -20.18 -19.15 -29.48
N ILE A 151 -19.98 -18.77 -30.74
CA ILE A 151 -18.66 -18.51 -31.31
C ILE A 151 -17.98 -17.36 -30.55
N LEU A 152 -18.67 -16.22 -30.34
CA LEU A 152 -18.10 -15.07 -29.63
C LEU A 152 -17.75 -15.40 -28.17
N LEU A 153 -18.57 -16.22 -27.49
CA LEU A 153 -18.31 -16.69 -26.13
C LEU A 153 -17.13 -17.65 -26.08
N ALA A 154 -16.99 -18.55 -27.07
CA ALA A 154 -15.86 -19.46 -27.18
C ALA A 154 -14.55 -18.71 -27.46
N GLU A 155 -14.59 -17.65 -28.27
CA GLU A 155 -13.45 -16.79 -28.57
C GLU A 155 -13.14 -15.75 -27.48
N HIS A 156 -13.86 -15.77 -26.35
CA HIS A 156 -13.74 -14.79 -25.26
C HIS A 156 -13.90 -13.31 -25.70
N LYS A 157 -14.63 -13.05 -26.79
CA LYS A 157 -14.90 -11.69 -27.29
C LYS A 157 -16.07 -11.05 -26.52
N LEU A 158 -15.91 -10.89 -25.20
CA LEU A 158 -16.97 -10.50 -24.26
C LEU A 158 -17.67 -9.18 -24.62
N GLU A 159 -16.91 -8.16 -25.05
CA GLU A 159 -17.48 -6.86 -25.46
C GLU A 159 -18.40 -6.99 -26.69
N LYS A 160 -18.02 -7.82 -27.67
CA LYS A 160 -18.83 -8.07 -28.87
C LYS A 160 -20.07 -8.89 -28.55
N ALA A 161 -19.92 -9.95 -27.75
CA ALA A 161 -21.04 -10.78 -27.29
C ALA A 161 -22.08 -9.95 -26.52
N LEU A 162 -21.62 -9.04 -25.65
CA LEU A 162 -22.47 -8.11 -24.90
C LEU A 162 -23.26 -7.19 -25.83
N LEU A 163 -22.61 -6.58 -26.81
CA LEU A 163 -23.27 -5.68 -27.78
C LEU A 163 -24.30 -6.42 -28.62
N ALA A 164 -23.96 -7.61 -29.13
CA ALA A 164 -24.87 -8.43 -29.90
C ALA A 164 -26.13 -8.80 -29.08
N LEU A 165 -25.97 -9.24 -27.83
CA LEU A 165 -27.09 -9.54 -26.94
C LEU A 165 -27.96 -8.30 -26.61
N ASP A 166 -27.35 -7.14 -26.36
CA ASP A 166 -28.09 -5.90 -26.09
C ASP A 166 -28.87 -5.42 -27.33
N THR A 167 -28.31 -5.57 -28.53
CA THR A 167 -29.04 -5.24 -29.78
C THR A 167 -30.21 -6.18 -30.01
N GLU A 168 -30.05 -7.45 -29.68
CA GLU A 168 -31.09 -8.45 -29.87
C GLU A 168 -32.23 -8.27 -28.85
N GLU A 169 -31.91 -8.05 -27.57
CA GLU A 169 -32.90 -7.76 -26.52
C GLU A 169 -33.75 -6.52 -26.85
N LYS A 170 -33.14 -5.48 -27.46
CA LYS A 170 -33.87 -4.30 -27.95
C LYS A 170 -34.82 -4.61 -29.12
N LYS A 171 -34.41 -5.46 -30.07
CA LYS A 171 -35.28 -5.89 -31.19
C LYS A 171 -36.51 -6.62 -30.66
N TYR A 172 -36.35 -7.50 -29.66
CA TYR A 172 -37.49 -8.18 -29.04
C TYR A 172 -38.48 -7.21 -28.40
N MET A 173 -37.99 -6.20 -27.66
CA MET A 173 -38.85 -5.20 -27.01
C MET A 173 -39.60 -4.30 -27.99
N THR A 174 -39.14 -4.15 -29.24
CA THR A 174 -39.80 -3.33 -30.25
C THR A 174 -40.77 -4.10 -31.16
N THR A 175 -40.77 -5.45 -31.09
CA THR A 175 -41.47 -6.31 -32.06
C THR A 175 -42.73 -6.97 -31.48
N ASP A 176 -43.31 -6.41 -30.42
CA ASP A 176 -44.56 -6.87 -29.77
C ASP A 176 -45.83 -6.74 -30.67
N GLY A 177 -45.69 -6.49 -31.98
CA GLY A 177 -46.81 -6.20 -32.89
C GLY A 177 -46.92 -7.07 -34.14
N SER A 178 -46.05 -8.05 -34.38
CA SER A 178 -46.02 -8.80 -35.64
C SER A 178 -46.31 -10.28 -35.41
N GLY A 179 -47.60 -10.61 -35.25
CA GLY A 179 -48.07 -11.98 -35.08
C GLY A 179 -47.71 -12.87 -36.27
N LYS A 180 -47.07 -14.02 -35.96
CA LYS A 180 -46.99 -15.24 -36.80
C LYS A 180 -46.24 -16.40 -36.13
N GLU A 181 -45.58 -16.20 -34.99
CA GLU A 181 -44.83 -17.26 -34.29
C GLU A 181 -45.64 -17.89 -33.16
N SER A 182 -45.41 -19.20 -32.93
CA SER A 182 -46.03 -19.90 -31.80
C SER A 182 -45.39 -19.48 -30.47
N ASP A 183 -46.20 -19.32 -29.41
CA ASP A 183 -45.69 -18.99 -28.06
C ASP A 183 -44.60 -19.97 -27.57
N ALA A 184 -44.63 -21.21 -28.05
CA ALA A 184 -43.65 -22.25 -27.70
C ALA A 184 -42.25 -21.99 -28.29
N GLU A 185 -42.16 -21.56 -29.56
CA GLU A 185 -40.88 -21.26 -30.21
C GLU A 185 -40.24 -19.98 -29.66
N ILE A 186 -41.06 -18.96 -29.36
CA ILE A 186 -40.61 -17.74 -28.69
C ILE A 186 -40.08 -18.06 -27.29
N SER A 187 -40.76 -18.95 -26.55
CA SER A 187 -40.33 -19.42 -25.23
C SER A 187 -39.01 -20.20 -25.27
N ALA A 188 -38.86 -21.11 -26.23
CA ALA A 188 -37.63 -21.90 -26.40
C ALA A 188 -36.43 -21.01 -26.74
N TYR A 189 -36.60 -20.07 -27.67
CA TYR A 189 -35.55 -19.12 -28.04
C TYR A 189 -35.15 -18.20 -26.87
N LYS A 190 -36.12 -17.67 -26.14
CA LYS A 190 -35.86 -16.84 -24.94
C LYS A 190 -35.08 -17.62 -23.89
N THR A 191 -35.41 -18.89 -23.68
CA THR A 191 -34.68 -19.78 -22.77
C THR A 191 -33.23 -19.99 -23.22
N ALA A 192 -33.02 -20.19 -24.53
CA ALA A 192 -31.70 -20.35 -25.13
C ALA A 192 -30.83 -19.08 -25.01
N LEU A 193 -31.44 -17.90 -25.16
CA LEU A 193 -30.81 -16.59 -24.91
C LEU A 193 -30.41 -16.43 -23.45
N PHE A 194 -31.29 -16.76 -22.50
CA PHE A 194 -30.98 -16.69 -21.08
C PHE A 194 -29.80 -17.59 -20.69
N LYS A 195 -29.70 -18.78 -21.30
CA LYS A 195 -28.57 -19.69 -21.08
C LYS A 195 -27.24 -19.04 -21.49
N ARG A 196 -27.19 -18.42 -22.67
CA ARG A 196 -25.99 -17.72 -23.17
C ARG A 196 -25.67 -16.47 -22.36
N LYS A 197 -26.69 -15.72 -21.92
CA LYS A 197 -26.54 -14.59 -21.00
C LYS A 197 -25.95 -15.03 -19.65
N SER A 198 -26.32 -16.21 -19.15
CA SER A 198 -25.72 -16.81 -17.95
C SER A 198 -24.26 -17.23 -18.16
N ILE A 199 -23.89 -17.73 -19.34
CA ILE A 199 -22.49 -18.06 -19.68
C ILE A 199 -21.65 -16.77 -19.75
N LEU A 200 -22.19 -15.73 -20.39
CA LEU A 200 -21.54 -14.42 -20.46
C LEU A 200 -21.34 -13.81 -19.07
N GLU A 201 -22.34 -13.90 -18.20
CA GLU A 201 -22.26 -13.48 -16.79
C GLU A 201 -21.09 -14.17 -16.08
N ASP A 202 -21.03 -15.49 -16.17
CA ASP A 202 -19.98 -16.30 -15.55
C ASP A 202 -18.58 -15.98 -16.11
N GLN A 203 -18.46 -15.78 -17.43
CA GLN A 203 -17.20 -15.35 -18.05
C GLN A 203 -16.77 -13.93 -17.61
N LEU A 204 -17.70 -12.98 -17.50
CA LEU A 204 -17.42 -11.61 -17.01
C LEU A 204 -17.01 -11.63 -15.54
N VAL A 205 -17.65 -12.45 -14.70
CA VAL A 205 -17.25 -12.63 -13.30
C VAL A 205 -15.83 -13.17 -13.23
N ARG A 206 -15.52 -14.26 -13.94
CA ARG A 206 -14.15 -14.82 -13.98
C ARG A 206 -13.11 -13.82 -14.47
N TYR A 207 -13.44 -13.06 -15.51
CA TYR A 207 -12.54 -12.03 -16.03
C TYR A 207 -12.25 -10.94 -15.00
N SER A 208 -13.28 -10.52 -14.26
CA SER A 208 -13.18 -9.49 -13.21
C SER A 208 -12.36 -9.92 -12.00
N GLU A 209 -12.36 -11.21 -11.67
CA GLU A 209 -11.66 -11.76 -10.51
C GLU A 209 -10.15 -11.99 -10.76
N GLN A 210 -9.64 -11.69 -11.95
CA GLN A 210 -8.21 -11.88 -12.25
C GLN A 210 -7.33 -10.90 -11.44
N PRO A 211 -6.27 -11.39 -10.73
CA PRO A 211 -5.45 -10.56 -9.83
C PRO A 211 -4.65 -9.43 -10.50
N SER A 212 -4.38 -9.58 -11.80
CA SER A 212 -3.59 -8.65 -12.63
C SER A 212 -4.46 -7.71 -13.46
N LEU A 213 -5.78 -7.76 -13.30
CA LEU A 213 -6.71 -6.97 -14.09
C LEU A 213 -6.54 -5.47 -13.80
N SER A 214 -6.47 -4.64 -14.84
CA SER A 214 -6.45 -3.20 -14.66
C SER A 214 -7.81 -2.68 -14.13
N ILE A 215 -7.81 -1.55 -13.42
CA ILE A 215 -9.05 -0.92 -12.92
C ILE A 215 -9.96 -0.53 -14.10
N THR A 216 -9.39 -0.15 -15.24
CA THR A 216 -10.12 0.19 -16.46
C THR A 216 -10.84 -1.01 -17.06
N GLU A 217 -10.18 -2.18 -17.09
CA GLU A 217 -10.79 -3.43 -17.58
C GLU A 217 -11.84 -3.96 -16.60
N LEU A 218 -11.57 -3.86 -15.29
CA LEU A 218 -12.56 -4.16 -14.25
C LEU A 218 -13.83 -3.32 -14.47
N ARG A 219 -13.68 -2.02 -14.69
CA ARG A 219 -14.82 -1.11 -14.92
C ARG A 219 -15.64 -1.50 -16.15
N LYS A 220 -14.97 -1.89 -17.25
CA LYS A 220 -15.64 -2.36 -18.46
C LYS A 220 -16.43 -3.65 -18.19
N SER A 221 -15.82 -4.60 -17.50
CA SER A 221 -16.46 -5.87 -17.15
C SER A 221 -17.68 -5.67 -16.25
N LEU A 222 -17.55 -4.84 -15.20
CA LEU A 222 -18.66 -4.48 -14.32
C LEU A 222 -19.78 -3.75 -15.05
N SER A 223 -19.44 -2.84 -15.97
CA SER A 223 -20.43 -2.18 -16.84
C SER A 223 -21.16 -3.18 -17.74
N GLY A 224 -20.46 -4.22 -18.22
CA GLY A 224 -21.07 -5.34 -18.94
C GLY A 224 -22.07 -6.10 -18.07
N LEU A 225 -21.69 -6.46 -16.84
CA LEU A 225 -22.58 -7.11 -15.88
C LEU A 225 -23.83 -6.27 -15.55
N ILE A 226 -23.68 -4.95 -15.44
CA ILE A 226 -24.81 -4.03 -15.23
C ILE A 226 -25.74 -4.04 -16.46
N LYS A 227 -25.19 -3.98 -17.68
CA LYS A 227 -25.96 -4.00 -18.93
C LYS A 227 -26.78 -5.27 -19.12
N ILE A 228 -26.26 -6.43 -18.70
CA ILE A 228 -27.04 -7.69 -18.72
C ILE A 228 -28.07 -7.77 -17.57
N GLY A 229 -28.24 -6.74 -16.75
CA GLY A 229 -29.19 -6.71 -15.63
C GLY A 229 -28.68 -7.37 -14.35
N LYS A 230 -27.37 -7.69 -14.26
CA LYS A 230 -26.73 -8.37 -13.12
C LYS A 230 -25.97 -7.37 -12.24
N GLY A 231 -26.59 -6.23 -11.94
CA GLY A 231 -25.99 -5.17 -11.13
C GLY A 231 -25.62 -5.60 -9.69
N SER A 232 -26.42 -6.46 -9.07
CA SER A 232 -26.12 -6.98 -7.72
C SER A 232 -24.86 -7.85 -7.69
N VAL A 233 -24.63 -8.66 -8.73
CA VAL A 233 -23.44 -9.49 -8.93
C VAL A 233 -22.24 -8.61 -9.22
N ALA A 234 -22.39 -7.62 -10.12
CA ALA A 234 -21.33 -6.64 -10.41
C ALA A 234 -20.86 -5.91 -9.14
N HIS A 235 -21.79 -5.49 -8.28
CA HIS A 235 -21.43 -4.84 -7.01
C HIS A 235 -20.68 -5.80 -6.07
N GLN A 236 -21.09 -7.07 -6.00
CA GLN A 236 -20.38 -8.08 -5.20
C GLN A 236 -18.96 -8.32 -5.72
N VAL A 237 -18.79 -8.44 -7.04
CA VAL A 237 -17.49 -8.61 -7.70
C VAL A 237 -16.59 -7.40 -7.46
N LEU A 238 -17.13 -6.17 -7.51
CA LEU A 238 -16.40 -4.95 -7.17
C LEU A 238 -15.80 -5.05 -5.76
N LEU A 239 -16.63 -5.32 -4.75
CA LEU A 239 -16.18 -5.44 -3.36
C LEU A 239 -15.14 -6.55 -3.19
N LYS A 240 -15.38 -7.73 -3.76
CA LYS A 240 -14.45 -8.87 -3.68
C LYS A 240 -13.09 -8.55 -4.29
N THR A 241 -13.07 -7.88 -5.44
CA THR A 241 -11.84 -7.54 -6.16
C THR A 241 -11.01 -6.50 -5.41
N TYR A 242 -11.66 -5.44 -4.91
CA TYR A 242 -10.99 -4.42 -4.10
C TYR A 242 -10.54 -4.97 -2.73
N GLY A 243 -11.35 -5.80 -2.09
CA GLY A 243 -10.98 -6.51 -0.87
C GLY A 243 -9.75 -7.39 -1.08
N SER A 244 -9.75 -8.25 -2.10
CA SER A 244 -8.60 -9.11 -2.41
C SER A 244 -7.32 -8.31 -2.68
N ARG A 245 -7.44 -7.17 -3.37
CA ARG A 245 -6.31 -6.26 -3.62
C ARG A 245 -5.80 -5.62 -2.33
N LEU A 246 -6.70 -5.14 -1.48
CA LEU A 246 -6.36 -4.58 -0.17
C LEU A 246 -5.63 -5.60 0.69
N HIS A 247 -6.15 -6.82 0.80
CA HIS A 247 -5.53 -7.90 1.58
C HIS A 247 -4.12 -8.21 1.08
N ARG A 248 -3.91 -8.28 -0.23
CA ARG A 248 -2.58 -8.47 -0.81
C ARG A 248 -1.63 -7.31 -0.49
N ASP A 249 -2.10 -6.07 -0.59
CA ASP A 249 -1.28 -4.89 -0.31
C ASP A 249 -0.93 -4.81 1.19
N VAL A 250 -1.84 -5.22 2.08
CA VAL A 250 -1.60 -5.37 3.52
C VAL A 250 -0.61 -6.50 3.80
N GLU A 251 -0.80 -7.67 3.22
CA GLU A 251 0.09 -8.83 3.39
C GLU A 251 1.52 -8.53 2.92
N ALA A 252 1.68 -7.81 1.81
CA ALA A 252 2.97 -7.31 1.34
C ALA A 252 3.60 -6.27 2.29
N PHE A 253 2.78 -5.53 3.04
CA PHE A 253 3.23 -4.52 3.99
C PHE A 253 3.59 -5.11 5.37
N LEU A 254 2.96 -6.21 5.79
CA LEU A 254 3.16 -6.83 7.13
C LEU A 254 4.64 -7.12 7.49
N PRO A 255 5.52 -7.60 6.57
CA PRO A 255 6.93 -7.81 6.90
C PRO A 255 7.67 -6.53 7.35
N THR A 256 7.17 -5.36 6.95
CA THR A 256 7.80 -4.06 7.27
C THR A 256 7.40 -3.50 8.64
N CYS A 257 6.44 -4.16 9.34
CA CYS A 257 5.97 -3.76 10.67
C CYS A 257 7.09 -3.60 11.70
N SER A 258 8.07 -4.51 11.68
CA SER A 258 9.18 -4.53 12.64
C SER A 258 10.13 -3.34 12.48
N VAL A 259 10.24 -2.81 11.26
CA VAL A 259 11.15 -1.71 10.92
C VAL A 259 10.50 -0.35 11.21
N TYR A 260 9.17 -0.25 11.05
CA TYR A 260 8.43 1.02 11.11
C TYR A 260 7.32 1.03 12.18
N THR A 261 7.63 0.58 13.40
CA THR A 261 6.65 0.44 14.50
C THR A 261 5.88 1.72 14.85
N GLU A 262 6.47 2.89 14.59
CA GLU A 262 5.83 4.20 14.87
C GLU A 262 4.85 4.66 13.78
N THR A 263 5.05 4.25 12.54
CA THR A 263 4.25 4.70 11.38
C THR A 263 3.42 3.57 10.75
N TYR A 264 3.62 2.33 11.18
CA TYR A 264 2.93 1.14 10.72
C TYR A 264 1.40 1.31 10.76
N SER A 265 0.87 1.66 11.92
CA SER A 265 -0.57 1.80 12.17
C SER A 265 -1.21 2.90 11.32
N ALA A 266 -0.51 4.02 11.13
CA ALA A 266 -0.93 5.11 10.26
C ALA A 266 -0.92 4.73 8.77
N THR A 267 0.10 4.00 8.33
CA THR A 267 0.23 3.54 6.94
C THR A 267 -0.84 2.49 6.63
N LEU A 268 -1.08 1.56 7.56
CA LEU A 268 -2.13 0.56 7.42
C LEU A 268 -3.52 1.20 7.38
N SER A 269 -3.75 2.22 8.21
CA SER A 269 -4.96 3.05 8.14
C SER A 269 -5.12 3.69 6.75
N GLN A 270 -4.07 4.30 6.22
CA GLN A 270 -4.11 4.89 4.88
C GLN A 270 -4.44 3.86 3.79
N LEU A 271 -3.91 2.64 3.86
CA LEU A 271 -4.23 1.57 2.91
C LEU A 271 -5.73 1.22 2.94
N VAL A 272 -6.27 0.93 4.13
CA VAL A 272 -7.66 0.49 4.33
C VAL A 272 -8.65 1.60 3.97
N PHE A 273 -8.47 2.79 4.54
CA PHE A 273 -9.39 3.91 4.31
C PHE A 273 -9.33 4.43 2.87
N SER A 274 -8.15 4.40 2.22
CA SER A 274 -8.06 4.77 0.80
C SER A 274 -8.72 3.73 -0.11
N ALA A 275 -8.67 2.43 0.23
CA ALA A 275 -9.39 1.38 -0.48
C ALA A 275 -10.91 1.57 -0.35
N ILE A 276 -11.40 1.86 0.87
CA ILE A 276 -12.82 2.15 1.12
C ILE A 276 -13.28 3.36 0.30
N SER A 277 -12.51 4.45 0.32
CA SER A 277 -12.82 5.65 -0.48
C SER A 277 -12.86 5.37 -1.98
N LYS A 278 -11.92 4.56 -2.50
CA LYS A 278 -11.91 4.15 -3.92
C LYS A 278 -13.15 3.34 -4.29
N VAL A 279 -13.51 2.35 -3.48
CA VAL A 279 -14.71 1.52 -3.69
C VAL A 279 -15.96 2.38 -3.71
N LEU A 280 -16.09 3.30 -2.74
CA LEU A 280 -17.23 4.21 -2.67
C LEU A 280 -17.36 5.06 -3.94
N LYS A 281 -16.25 5.67 -4.37
CA LYS A 281 -16.22 6.49 -5.59
C LYS A 281 -16.57 5.67 -6.84
N GLU A 282 -15.96 4.50 -7.02
CA GLU A 282 -16.26 3.63 -8.16
C GLU A 282 -17.71 3.16 -8.14
N SER A 283 -18.24 2.80 -6.97
CA SER A 283 -19.62 2.36 -6.83
C SER A 283 -20.61 3.48 -7.19
N SER A 284 -20.40 4.71 -6.70
CA SER A 284 -21.23 5.86 -7.08
C SER A 284 -21.18 6.12 -8.59
N THR A 285 -20.02 5.96 -9.23
CA THR A 285 -19.91 6.17 -10.69
C THR A 285 -20.56 5.07 -11.53
N LEU A 286 -20.58 3.82 -11.05
CA LEU A 286 -21.06 2.67 -11.81
C LEU A 286 -22.54 2.34 -11.55
N PHE A 287 -22.97 2.46 -10.29
CA PHE A 287 -24.28 2.01 -9.83
C PHE A 287 -25.23 3.14 -9.40
N GLY A 288 -24.71 4.37 -9.31
CA GLY A 288 -25.45 5.51 -8.75
C GLY A 288 -25.75 5.37 -7.26
N ASP A 289 -26.58 6.28 -6.75
CA ASP A 289 -26.92 6.36 -5.31
C ASP A 289 -28.05 5.39 -4.95
N SER A 290 -27.75 4.09 -4.96
CA SER A 290 -28.66 3.05 -4.47
C SER A 290 -28.41 2.78 -2.98
N PRO A 291 -29.43 2.90 -2.10
CA PRO A 291 -29.26 2.65 -0.66
C PRO A 291 -28.87 1.19 -0.37
N THR A 292 -29.28 0.24 -1.21
CA THR A 292 -28.92 -1.18 -1.06
C THR A 292 -27.43 -1.42 -1.29
N ASN A 293 -26.85 -0.73 -2.28
CA ASN A 293 -25.42 -0.81 -2.57
C ASN A 293 -24.62 -0.12 -1.45
N MET A 294 -25.08 1.04 -1.00
CA MET A 294 -24.49 1.75 0.14
C MET A 294 -24.42 0.87 1.39
N ASN A 295 -25.52 0.18 1.75
CA ASN A 295 -25.53 -0.73 2.90
C ASN A 295 -24.50 -1.86 2.78
N ARG A 296 -24.32 -2.43 1.58
CA ARG A 296 -23.30 -3.46 1.34
C ARG A 296 -21.87 -2.90 1.45
N ILE A 297 -21.64 -1.68 0.98
CA ILE A 297 -20.35 -0.99 1.13
C ILE A 297 -20.07 -0.73 2.61
N ILE A 298 -21.08 -0.29 3.39
CA ILE A 298 -20.96 -0.09 4.83
C ILE A 298 -20.52 -1.39 5.50
N GLN A 299 -21.25 -2.50 5.28
CA GLN A 299 -20.91 -3.80 5.88
C GLN A 299 -19.50 -4.29 5.49
N TRP A 300 -19.12 -4.13 4.23
CA TRP A 300 -17.78 -4.48 3.78
C TRP A 300 -16.72 -3.58 4.44
N ALA A 301 -16.92 -2.27 4.49
CA ALA A 301 -16.01 -1.34 5.14
C ALA A 301 -15.88 -1.60 6.64
N GLU A 302 -16.98 -1.93 7.34
CA GLU A 302 -16.96 -2.33 8.75
C GLU A 302 -16.07 -3.56 8.96
N TYR A 303 -16.20 -4.58 8.10
CA TYR A 303 -15.36 -5.77 8.13
C TYR A 303 -13.87 -5.45 7.93
N GLU A 304 -13.54 -4.62 6.94
CA GLU A 304 -12.14 -4.22 6.68
C GLU A 304 -11.56 -3.37 7.83
N ILE A 305 -12.36 -2.49 8.44
CA ILE A 305 -11.96 -1.68 9.60
C ILE A 305 -11.75 -2.56 10.84
N GLU A 306 -12.57 -3.58 11.05
CA GLU A 306 -12.39 -4.54 12.15
C GLU A 306 -11.14 -5.42 11.94
N ALA A 307 -10.87 -5.85 10.71
CA ALA A 307 -9.65 -6.54 10.35
C ALA A 307 -8.41 -5.65 10.60
N PHE A 308 -8.47 -4.39 10.20
CA PHE A 308 -7.47 -3.38 10.53
C PHE A 308 -7.21 -3.25 12.03
N ALA A 309 -8.27 -3.09 12.83
CA ALA A 309 -8.14 -2.95 14.28
C ALA A 309 -7.46 -4.16 14.93
N ARG A 310 -7.77 -5.38 14.45
CA ARG A 310 -7.09 -6.61 14.88
C ARG A 310 -5.60 -6.59 14.51
N LEU A 311 -5.25 -6.24 13.27
CA LEU A 311 -3.86 -6.17 12.81
C LEU A 311 -3.02 -5.14 13.58
N VAL A 312 -3.60 -3.97 13.89
CA VAL A 312 -2.93 -2.96 14.73
C VAL A 312 -2.71 -3.50 16.14
N LYS A 313 -3.69 -4.20 16.72
CA LYS A 313 -3.58 -4.78 18.06
C LYS A 313 -2.53 -5.88 18.13
N GLU A 314 -2.47 -6.76 17.14
CA GLU A 314 -1.55 -7.90 17.08
C GLU A 314 -0.09 -7.48 16.84
N ASN A 315 0.12 -6.38 16.11
CA ASN A 315 1.46 -5.91 15.71
C ASN A 315 1.87 -4.62 16.42
N SER A 316 1.16 -4.20 17.47
CA SER A 316 1.49 -3.00 18.24
C SER A 316 2.76 -3.23 19.07
N PRO A 317 3.65 -2.22 19.21
CA PRO A 317 4.75 -2.30 20.17
C PRO A 317 4.23 -2.50 21.60
N LEU A 318 5.02 -3.17 22.44
CA LEU A 318 4.67 -3.40 23.84
C LEU A 318 4.32 -2.07 24.55
N PRO A 319 3.27 -2.06 25.39
CA PRO A 319 2.75 -0.84 26.02
C PRO A 319 3.76 -0.12 26.93
N GLU A 320 4.85 -0.79 27.32
CA GLU A 320 5.93 -0.24 28.14
C GLU A 320 6.89 0.67 27.35
N SER A 321 6.79 0.71 26.02
CA SER A 321 7.61 1.59 25.18
C SER A 321 7.04 3.02 25.12
N VAL A 322 7.89 4.03 25.31
CA VAL A 322 7.54 5.45 25.12
C VAL A 322 7.02 5.73 23.69
N SER A 323 7.45 4.95 22.70
CA SER A 323 6.98 5.05 21.32
C SER A 323 5.60 4.43 21.07
N ALA A 324 5.10 3.55 21.96
CA ALA A 324 3.81 2.89 21.79
C ALA A 324 2.64 3.87 21.90
N LEU A 325 2.65 4.74 22.92
CA LEU A 325 1.61 5.75 23.12
C LEU A 325 1.58 6.76 21.96
N ARG A 326 2.76 7.15 21.46
CA ARG A 326 2.88 8.03 20.29
C ARG A 326 2.32 7.37 19.03
N SER A 327 2.66 6.12 18.76
CA SER A 327 2.14 5.36 17.61
C SER A 327 0.62 5.22 17.65
N VAL A 328 0.05 4.92 18.83
CA VAL A 328 -1.40 4.84 19.04
C VAL A 328 -2.08 6.19 18.81
N CYS A 329 -1.53 7.29 19.36
CA CYS A 329 -2.07 8.63 19.14
C CYS A 329 -2.07 9.02 17.64
N ILE A 330 -0.98 8.75 16.91
CA ILE A 330 -0.89 9.01 15.47
C ILE A 330 -1.92 8.16 14.71
N CYS A 331 -2.08 6.88 15.08
CA CYS A 331 -3.08 6.00 14.49
C CYS A 331 -4.49 6.54 14.68
N ILE A 332 -4.89 6.89 15.90
CA ILE A 332 -6.21 7.43 16.23
C ILE A 332 -6.45 8.74 15.48
N GLN A 333 -5.47 9.65 15.48
CA GLN A 333 -5.60 10.92 14.77
C GLN A 333 -5.77 10.71 13.25
N THR A 334 -4.99 9.81 12.67
CA THR A 334 -5.03 9.51 11.22
C THR A 334 -6.33 8.81 10.83
N THR A 335 -6.76 7.80 11.59
CA THR A 335 -8.03 7.09 11.38
C THR A 335 -9.23 8.01 11.53
N LEU A 336 -9.28 8.87 12.56
CA LEU A 336 -10.34 9.87 12.72
C LEU A 336 -10.40 10.85 11.54
N ALA A 337 -9.24 11.34 11.06
CA ALA A 337 -9.18 12.22 9.90
C ALA A 337 -9.74 11.53 8.63
N HIS A 338 -9.40 10.25 8.43
CA HIS A 338 -9.96 9.46 7.34
C HIS A 338 -11.47 9.21 7.49
N CYS A 339 -11.95 8.92 8.70
CA CYS A 339 -13.38 8.81 8.98
C CYS A 339 -14.11 10.10 8.64
N SER A 340 -13.62 11.28 9.06
CA SER A 340 -14.24 12.56 8.71
C SER A 340 -14.33 12.79 7.19
N CYS A 341 -13.35 12.32 6.42
CA CYS A 341 -13.41 12.37 4.96
C CYS A 341 -14.49 11.45 4.38
N LEU A 342 -14.65 10.25 4.93
CA LEU A 342 -15.71 9.31 4.53
C LEU A 342 -17.11 9.79 4.96
N GLU A 343 -17.22 10.51 6.08
CA GLU A 343 -18.49 11.08 6.56
C GLU A 343 -19.07 12.10 5.58
N ALA A 344 -18.22 12.86 4.89
CA ALA A 344 -18.64 13.76 3.82
C ALA A 344 -19.34 13.04 2.65
N HIS A 345 -19.12 11.72 2.52
CA HIS A 345 -19.73 10.87 1.50
C HIS A 345 -20.81 9.94 2.08
N GLY A 346 -21.28 10.20 3.31
CA GLY A 346 -22.38 9.48 3.94
C GLY A 346 -21.99 8.25 4.78
N LEU A 347 -20.70 7.93 4.90
CA LEU A 347 -20.21 6.79 5.69
C LEU A 347 -19.72 7.25 7.07
N LYS A 348 -20.39 6.82 8.15
CA LYS A 348 -20.05 7.21 9.54
C LYS A 348 -19.43 6.05 10.31
N PHE A 349 -18.09 6.02 10.37
CA PHE A 349 -17.32 4.99 11.09
C PHE A 349 -16.65 5.48 12.38
N SER A 350 -16.84 6.75 12.74
CA SER A 350 -16.23 7.36 13.94
C SER A 350 -16.61 6.69 15.27
N LYS A 351 -17.68 5.89 15.32
CA LYS A 351 -18.11 5.11 16.49
C LYS A 351 -17.52 3.69 16.56
N LEU A 352 -16.92 3.22 15.47
CA LEU A 352 -16.34 1.87 15.36
C LEU A 352 -14.87 1.81 15.78
N LEU A 353 -14.18 2.95 15.69
CA LEU A 353 -12.85 3.18 16.25
C LEU A 353 -12.95 3.41 17.76
#